data_AF-S8E8Y8-F1
#
_entry.id   AF-S8E8Y8-F1
#
_cell.length_a   1.000
_cell.length_b   1.000
_cell.length_c   1.000
_cell.angle_alpha   90.00
_cell.angle_beta   90.00
_cell.angle_gamma   90.00
#
_symmetry.space_group_name_H-M   'P 1'
#
loop_
_entity.id
_entity.type
_entity.pdbx_description
1 polymer ?
#
loop_
_entity_poly.entity_id
_entity_poly.type
_entity_poly.pdbx_seq_one_letter_code
_entity_poly.pdbx_strand_id
1 'polypeptide(L)'
;SKDEGYIGTDYPDVWPIEVARVAMPSEETVHFDLISSEGAVEWSALVPGSGVVHLGQHRAPFTLSMFHQLQCLNIMREAIYEPPPDEGADIALVGHCMNYLRQMALCRGDLLLEPAENPGQVDDYGVYYCRDWTAVYEAAKENQ
;
A
#
# COMPACT_ATOMS: atom_id res chain seq x y z
N SER A 1 -1.18 -24.92 9.29
CA SER A 1 -1.97 -25.53 10.38
C SER A 1 -2.68 -24.39 11.10
N LYS A 2 -3.93 -24.53 11.57
CA LYS A 2 -4.72 -23.41 12.14
C LYS A 2 -4.26 -22.93 13.54
N ASP A 3 -3.11 -23.41 14.01
CA ASP A 3 -2.57 -23.18 15.35
C ASP A 3 -1.14 -22.61 15.28
N GLU A 4 -0.93 -21.50 14.57
CA GLU A 4 0.30 -20.71 14.75
C GLU A 4 0.07 -19.82 15.98
N GLY A 5 0.95 -19.92 16.98
CA GLY A 5 0.74 -19.28 18.28
C GLY A 5 0.78 -17.74 18.23
N TYR A 6 1.32 -17.16 17.15
CA TYR A 6 1.74 -15.76 17.06
C TYR A 6 2.64 -15.36 18.25
N ILE A 7 3.58 -16.26 18.61
CA ILE A 7 4.51 -16.08 19.72
C ILE A 7 5.94 -16.11 19.19
N GLY A 8 6.76 -15.10 19.52
CA GLY A 8 8.16 -15.08 19.12
C GLY A 8 8.29 -15.00 17.59
N THR A 9 8.71 -16.09 16.95
CA THR A 9 8.79 -16.24 15.49
C THR A 9 7.78 -17.26 14.93
N ASP A 10 6.87 -17.76 15.77
CA ASP A 10 5.83 -18.73 15.40
C ASP A 10 4.59 -17.99 14.86
N TYR A 11 4.71 -17.47 13.64
CA TYR A 11 3.65 -16.85 12.87
C TYR A 11 3.91 -17.04 11.36
N PRO A 12 2.88 -16.97 10.51
CA PRO A 12 3.09 -17.14 9.08
C PRO A 12 3.68 -15.85 8.49
N ASP A 13 4.49 -15.98 7.44
CA ASP A 13 5.02 -14.82 6.71
C ASP A 13 3.91 -14.00 6.02
N VAL A 14 2.75 -14.62 5.78
CA VAL A 14 1.58 -14.03 5.13
C VAL A 14 0.36 -14.29 5.99
N TRP A 15 -0.41 -13.24 6.29
CA TRP A 15 -1.67 -13.38 7.01
C TRP A 15 -2.66 -14.24 6.18
N PRO A 16 -3.13 -15.40 6.69
CA PRO A 16 -4.00 -16.31 5.94
C PRO A 16 -5.45 -15.79 5.80
N ILE A 17 -5.63 -14.69 5.07
CA ILE A 17 -6.94 -14.19 4.64
C ILE A 17 -7.18 -14.61 3.19
N GLU A 18 -8.38 -15.09 2.89
CA GLU A 18 -8.79 -15.35 1.51
C GLU A 18 -9.10 -14.02 0.81
N VAL A 19 -8.38 -13.74 -0.29
CA VAL A 19 -8.50 -12.50 -1.05
C VAL A 19 -8.80 -12.85 -2.49
N ALA A 20 -10.02 -12.54 -2.93
CA ALA A 20 -10.46 -12.78 -4.30
C ALA A 20 -9.71 -11.90 -5.31
N ARG A 21 -9.77 -12.27 -6.59
CA ARG A 21 -9.33 -11.39 -7.69
C ARG A 21 -10.51 -10.66 -8.28
N VAL A 22 -10.30 -9.39 -8.63
CA VAL A 22 -11.29 -8.52 -9.26
C VAL A 22 -10.70 -7.86 -10.48
N ALA A 23 -11.50 -7.67 -11.53
CA ALA A 23 -11.12 -6.87 -12.68
C ALA A 23 -11.31 -5.38 -12.34
N MET A 24 -10.28 -4.58 -12.56
CA MET A 24 -10.24 -3.16 -12.22
C MET A 24 -9.73 -2.39 -13.44
N PRO A 25 -10.59 -1.65 -14.16
CA PRO A 25 -10.14 -0.75 -15.21
C PRO A 25 -9.32 0.40 -14.61
N SER A 26 -8.28 0.84 -15.29
CA SER A 26 -7.68 2.14 -15.02
C SER A 26 -8.59 3.22 -15.58
N GLU A 27 -8.90 4.21 -14.75
CA GLU A 27 -9.75 5.35 -15.11
C GLU A 27 -9.14 6.62 -14.53
N GLU A 28 -9.31 7.74 -15.24
CA GLU A 28 -9.02 9.04 -14.64
C GLU A 28 -9.94 9.25 -13.44
N THR A 29 -9.35 9.52 -12.28
CA THR A 29 -10.09 9.71 -11.03
C THR A 29 -9.85 11.10 -10.47
N VAL A 30 -10.92 11.70 -9.94
CA VAL A 30 -10.84 12.94 -9.13
C VAL A 30 -10.43 12.65 -7.69
N HIS A 31 -10.40 11.38 -7.29
CA HIS A 31 -9.95 10.93 -5.98
C HIS A 31 -8.42 10.85 -5.91
N PHE A 32 -7.89 10.98 -4.70
CA PHE A 32 -6.46 10.97 -4.39
C PHE A 32 -5.68 12.08 -5.11
N ASP A 33 -6.32 13.23 -5.31
CA ASP A 33 -5.64 14.41 -5.83
C ASP A 33 -4.41 14.77 -4.97
N LEU A 34 -3.34 15.22 -5.62
CA LEU A 34 -2.02 15.37 -4.98
C LEU A 34 -1.94 16.60 -4.06
N ILE A 35 -2.76 17.62 -4.30
CA ILE A 35 -2.57 18.98 -3.77
C ILE A 35 -3.76 19.45 -2.92
N SER A 36 -4.98 19.08 -3.31
CA SER A 36 -6.20 19.54 -2.67
C SER A 36 -6.34 19.03 -1.24
N SER A 37 -7.08 19.79 -0.42
CA SER A 37 -7.41 19.37 0.94
C SER A 37 -8.28 18.11 0.97
N GLU A 38 -9.14 17.91 -0.04
CA GLU A 38 -9.94 16.68 -0.17
C GLU A 38 -9.04 15.49 -0.47
N GLY A 39 -8.11 15.62 -1.42
CA GLY A 39 -7.10 14.60 -1.70
C GLY A 39 -6.27 14.26 -0.47
N ALA A 40 -5.81 15.25 0.30
CA ALA A 40 -5.08 15.01 1.55
C ALA A 40 -5.87 14.14 2.56
N VAL A 41 -7.19 14.33 2.66
CA VAL A 41 -8.05 13.48 3.50
C VAL A 41 -8.08 12.06 2.96
N GLU A 42 -8.25 11.87 1.65
CA GLU A 42 -8.27 10.55 1.01
C GLU A 42 -6.95 9.79 1.19
N TRP A 43 -5.82 10.46 0.96
CA TRP A 43 -4.48 9.90 1.17
C TRP A 43 -4.25 9.49 2.63
N SER A 44 -4.70 10.31 3.58
CA SER A 44 -4.59 9.98 5.01
C SER A 44 -5.48 8.80 5.44
N ALA A 45 -6.54 8.51 4.68
CA ALA A 45 -7.50 7.45 4.95
C ALA A 45 -7.08 6.09 4.35
N LEU A 46 -5.96 6.02 3.62
CA LEU A 46 -5.48 4.78 2.98
C LEU A 46 -5.20 3.64 3.97
N VAL A 47 -4.86 3.96 5.21
CA VAL A 47 -4.53 2.99 6.25
C VAL A 47 -5.55 3.14 7.38
N PRO A 48 -6.28 2.08 7.78
CA PRO A 48 -7.24 2.18 8.87
C PRO A 48 -6.49 2.38 10.18
N GLY A 49 -6.92 3.34 11.01
CA GLY A 49 -6.33 3.56 12.33
C GLY A 49 -4.81 3.78 12.29
N SER A 50 -4.05 2.96 13.04
CA SER A 50 -2.58 2.98 13.01
C SER A 50 -1.96 2.03 11.98
N GLY A 51 -2.76 1.25 11.25
CA GLY A 51 -2.29 0.17 10.38
C GLY A 51 -1.77 -1.08 11.10
N VAL A 52 -1.75 -1.06 12.44
CA VAL A 52 -1.37 -2.21 13.27
C VAL A 52 -2.58 -3.13 13.46
N VAL A 53 -2.37 -4.44 13.30
CA VAL A 53 -3.33 -5.49 13.63
C VAL A 53 -2.76 -6.36 14.76
N HIS A 54 -3.63 -6.92 15.59
CA HIS A 54 -3.30 -7.72 16.75
C HIS A 54 -3.77 -9.16 16.55
N LEU A 55 -2.84 -10.07 16.27
CA LEU A 55 -3.16 -11.44 15.84
C LEU A 55 -2.81 -12.50 16.89
N GLY A 56 -3.47 -13.64 16.78
CA GLY A 56 -3.33 -14.78 17.68
C GLY A 56 -3.91 -14.55 19.08
N GLN A 57 -3.81 -15.57 19.93
CA GLN A 57 -4.36 -15.52 21.29
C GLN A 57 -3.71 -14.43 22.16
N HIS A 58 -2.46 -14.09 21.87
CA HIS A 58 -1.68 -13.10 22.62
C HIS A 58 -1.77 -11.68 22.05
N ARG A 59 -2.58 -11.45 21.00
CA ARG A 59 -2.73 -10.14 20.36
C ARG A 59 -1.38 -9.52 19.97
N ALA A 60 -0.49 -10.33 19.38
CA ALA A 60 0.81 -9.86 18.94
C ALA A 60 0.63 -8.80 17.83
N PRO A 61 1.34 -7.65 17.89
CA PRO A 61 1.16 -6.55 16.93
C PRO A 61 1.91 -6.80 15.63
N PHE A 62 1.25 -6.55 14.50
CA PHE A 62 1.83 -6.63 13.15
C PHE A 62 1.38 -5.45 12.31
N THR A 63 2.21 -5.03 11.36
CA THR A 63 1.80 -4.13 10.26
C THR A 63 1.78 -4.91 8.97
N LEU A 64 0.68 -4.82 8.21
CA LEU A 64 0.62 -5.46 6.90
C LEU A 64 1.55 -4.74 5.92
N SER A 65 2.30 -5.50 5.12
CA SER A 65 3.16 -4.93 4.07
C SER A 65 2.39 -4.03 3.10
N MET A 66 1.11 -4.30 2.84
CA MET A 66 0.25 -3.44 2.01
C MET A 66 0.06 -2.05 2.64
N PHE A 67 -0.29 -1.97 3.92
CA PHE A 67 -0.47 -0.68 4.61
C PHE A 67 0.83 0.10 4.71
N HIS A 68 1.96 -0.57 4.93
CA HIS A 68 3.26 0.09 4.90
C HIS A 68 3.57 0.70 3.52
N GLN A 69 3.28 -0.02 2.42
CA GLN A 69 3.42 0.52 1.06
C GLN A 69 2.55 1.77 0.86
N LEU A 70 1.28 1.74 1.27
CA LEU A 70 0.37 2.88 1.14
C LEU A 70 0.81 4.09 1.98
N GLN A 71 1.30 3.86 3.19
CA GLN A 71 1.83 4.92 4.04
C GLN A 71 3.09 5.54 3.43
N CYS A 72 4.01 4.72 2.92
CA CYS A 72 5.17 5.19 2.16
C CYS A 72 4.75 6.02 0.94
N LEU A 73 3.68 5.63 0.24
CA LEU A 73 3.19 6.38 -0.91
C LEU A 73 2.66 7.78 -0.53
N ASN A 74 1.93 7.90 0.58
CA ASN A 74 1.51 9.22 1.07
C ASN A 74 2.72 10.08 1.51
N ILE A 75 3.73 9.49 2.16
CA ILE A 75 4.97 10.22 2.49
C ILE A 75 5.65 10.78 1.23
N MET A 76 5.71 9.98 0.15
CA MET A 76 6.24 10.46 -1.14
C MET A 76 5.40 11.60 -1.72
N ARG A 77 4.06 11.53 -1.61
CA ARG A 77 3.15 12.60 -2.06
C ARG A 77 3.40 13.90 -1.30
N GLU A 78 3.50 13.82 0.03
CA GLU A 78 3.79 14.97 0.89
C GLU A 78 5.12 15.62 0.54
N ALA A 79 6.17 14.82 0.30
CA ALA A 79 7.49 15.31 -0.09
C ALA A 79 7.53 16.02 -1.46
N ILE A 80 6.58 15.73 -2.36
CA ILE A 80 6.43 16.43 -3.64
C ILE A 80 5.78 17.80 -3.44
N TYR A 81 4.78 17.89 -2.55
CA TYR A 81 3.97 19.09 -2.36
C TYR A 81 4.59 20.11 -1.38
N GLU A 82 5.14 19.63 -0.26
CA GLU A 82 5.79 20.43 0.77
C GLU A 82 7.23 19.95 0.94
N PRO A 83 8.19 20.47 0.15
CA PRO A 83 9.59 20.14 0.38
C PRO A 83 9.96 20.56 1.81
N PRO A 84 10.49 19.64 2.62
CA PRO A 84 10.66 19.85 4.05
C PRO A 84 11.63 21.01 4.31
N PRO A 85 11.33 21.87 5.30
CA PRO A 85 12.21 22.99 5.66
C PRO A 85 13.52 22.53 6.32
N ASP A 86 13.61 21.27 6.75
CA ASP A 86 14.75 20.68 7.45
C ASP A 86 15.27 19.44 6.70
N GLU A 87 16.43 19.57 6.06
CA GLU A 87 16.86 18.67 4.98
C GLU A 87 17.32 17.26 5.44
N GLY A 88 17.62 17.05 6.72
CA GLY A 88 18.31 15.84 7.16
C GLY A 88 17.42 14.61 7.39
N ALA A 89 16.40 14.76 8.24
CA ALA A 89 15.57 13.65 8.71
C ALA A 89 14.51 13.23 7.68
N ASP A 90 13.91 14.21 6.99
CA ASP A 90 12.84 13.96 6.03
C ASP A 90 13.37 13.31 4.74
N ILE A 91 14.57 13.67 4.29
CA ILE A 91 15.22 13.01 3.14
C ILE A 91 15.56 11.54 3.45
N ALA A 92 15.98 11.23 4.69
CA ALA A 92 16.27 9.85 5.07
C ALA A 92 15.00 8.97 5.06
N LEU A 93 13.88 9.50 5.56
CA LEU A 93 12.60 8.81 5.53
C LEU A 93 12.09 8.62 4.10
N VAL A 94 12.10 9.68 3.29
CA VAL A 94 11.75 9.60 1.86
C VAL A 94 12.63 8.59 1.12
N GLY A 95 13.94 8.59 1.39
CA GLY A 95 14.88 7.62 0.81
C GLY A 95 14.57 6.17 1.23
N HIS A 96 14.18 5.95 2.48
CA HIS A 96 13.70 4.65 2.96
C HIS A 96 12.42 4.22 2.22
N CYS A 97 11.40 5.09 2.20
CA CYS A 97 10.12 4.84 1.54
C CYS A 97 10.31 4.53 0.05
N MET A 98 11.13 5.32 -0.65
CA MET A 98 11.42 5.12 -2.07
C MET A 98 12.10 3.76 -2.33
N ASN A 99 13.10 3.39 -1.51
CA ASN A 99 13.75 2.09 -1.68
C ASN A 99 12.83 0.93 -1.32
N TYR A 100 11.96 1.09 -0.32
CA TYR A 100 10.94 0.08 0.04
C TYR A 100 9.96 -0.13 -1.11
N LEU A 101 9.35 0.94 -1.64
CA LEU A 101 8.43 0.89 -2.77
C LEU A 101 9.07 0.27 -4.02
N ARG A 102 10.33 0.64 -4.34
CA ARG A 102 11.09 0.03 -5.44
C ARG A 102 11.22 -1.50 -5.26
N GLN A 103 11.57 -1.96 -4.06
CA GLN A 103 11.70 -3.39 -3.79
C GLN A 103 10.34 -4.10 -3.93
N MET A 104 9.27 -3.50 -3.41
CA MET A 104 7.94 -4.11 -3.50
C MET A 104 7.42 -4.17 -4.94
N ALA A 105 7.70 -3.15 -5.76
CA ALA A 105 7.40 -3.14 -7.18
C ALA A 105 8.15 -4.26 -7.92
N LEU A 106 9.44 -4.47 -7.63
CA LEU A 106 10.21 -5.55 -8.24
C LEU A 106 9.72 -6.95 -7.81
N CYS A 107 9.31 -7.11 -6.56
CA CYS A 107 8.84 -8.40 -6.04
C CYS A 107 7.44 -8.79 -6.55
N ARG A 108 6.65 -7.83 -7.05
CA ARG A 108 5.25 -8.03 -7.47
C ARG A 108 4.94 -7.42 -8.83
N GLY A 109 5.96 -7.21 -9.66
CA GLY A 109 5.84 -6.51 -10.92
C GLY A 109 4.80 -7.16 -11.83
N ASP A 110 3.98 -6.32 -12.45
CA ASP A 110 3.06 -6.75 -13.51
C ASP A 110 3.85 -7.00 -14.80
N LEU A 111 3.40 -7.99 -15.58
CA LEU A 111 3.93 -8.32 -16.91
C LEU A 111 2.93 -7.97 -18.01
N LEU A 112 1.84 -7.27 -17.68
CA LEU A 112 0.91 -6.71 -18.65
C LEU A 112 1.69 -5.85 -19.66
N LEU A 113 1.48 -6.13 -20.94
CA LEU A 113 2.03 -5.31 -22.01
C LEU A 113 1.16 -4.08 -22.16
N GLU A 114 1.76 -2.91 -21.96
CA GLU A 114 1.11 -1.64 -22.20
C GLU A 114 1.46 -1.17 -23.62
N PRO A 115 0.45 -0.96 -24.50
CA PRO A 115 0.73 -0.61 -25.88
C PRO A 115 1.33 0.80 -25.95
N ALA A 116 2.45 0.92 -26.66
CA ALA A 116 3.07 2.22 -26.91
C ALA A 116 2.49 2.81 -28.20
N GLU A 117 1.69 3.87 -28.08
CA GLU A 117 1.21 4.62 -29.25
C GLU A 117 2.35 5.37 -29.95
N ASN A 118 3.32 5.85 -29.16
CA ASN A 118 4.55 6.51 -29.61
C ASN A 118 5.73 6.10 -28.70
N PRO A 119 6.99 6.25 -29.13
CA PRO A 119 8.14 6.03 -28.26
C PRO A 119 8.07 6.91 -27.00
N GLY A 120 7.91 6.28 -25.83
CA GLY A 120 7.81 6.96 -24.54
C GLY A 120 6.40 7.39 -24.12
N GLN A 121 5.37 7.11 -24.93
CA GLN A 121 3.97 7.30 -24.55
C GLN A 121 3.28 5.94 -24.52
N VAL A 122 2.87 5.55 -23.33
CA VAL A 122 2.13 4.32 -23.06
C VAL A 122 0.65 4.67 -22.99
N ASP A 123 -0.21 3.84 -23.59
CA ASP A 123 -1.66 3.94 -23.38
C ASP A 123 -2.00 3.41 -21.98
N ASP A 124 -2.47 4.31 -21.12
CA ASP A 124 -2.69 4.06 -19.69
C ASP A 124 -4.04 3.37 -19.40
N TYR A 125 -4.84 3.03 -20.43
CA TYR A 125 -6.20 2.49 -20.28
C TYR A 125 -6.25 0.97 -20.46
N GLY A 126 -6.13 0.24 -19.35
CA GLY A 126 -6.15 -1.22 -19.31
C GLY A 126 -7.08 -1.78 -18.24
N VAL A 127 -7.36 -3.08 -18.32
CA VAL A 127 -8.06 -3.81 -17.24
C VAL A 127 -7.05 -4.66 -16.48
N TYR A 128 -6.84 -4.31 -15.22
CA TYR A 128 -5.96 -5.03 -14.31
C TYR A 128 -6.75 -6.06 -13.50
N TYR A 129 -6.15 -7.22 -13.26
CA TYR A 129 -6.75 -8.22 -12.37
C TYR A 129 -6.13 -8.10 -10.98
N CYS A 130 -6.67 -7.19 -10.18
CA CYS A 130 -6.18 -6.88 -8.85
C CYS A 130 -6.66 -7.90 -7.81
N ARG A 131 -6.07 -7.83 -6.61
CA ARG A 131 -6.63 -8.46 -5.41
C ARG A 131 -7.71 -7.54 -4.85
N ASP A 132 -8.86 -8.10 -4.49
CA ASP A 132 -9.93 -7.35 -3.83
C ASP A 132 -9.57 -7.12 -2.37
N TRP A 133 -8.94 -5.98 -2.11
CA TRP A 133 -8.43 -5.65 -0.78
C TRP A 133 -9.52 -5.30 0.23
N THR A 134 -10.79 -5.25 -0.17
CA THR A 134 -11.92 -5.03 0.77
C THR A 134 -11.86 -6.02 1.92
N ALA A 135 -11.62 -7.31 1.63
CA ALA A 135 -11.48 -8.36 2.64
C ALA A 135 -10.33 -8.08 3.63
N VAL A 136 -9.23 -7.46 3.16
CA VAL A 136 -8.08 -7.12 4.01
C VAL A 136 -8.39 -5.90 4.88
N TYR A 137 -9.08 -4.90 4.36
CA TYR A 137 -9.51 -3.75 5.16
C TYR A 137 -10.52 -4.14 6.23
N GLU A 138 -11.47 -5.02 5.91
CA GLU A 138 -12.44 -5.55 6.87
C GLU A 138 -11.73 -6.34 7.97
N ALA A 139 -10.90 -7.33 7.60
CA ALA A 139 -10.14 -8.11 8.56
C ALA A 139 -9.23 -7.22 9.44
N ALA A 140 -8.57 -6.22 8.86
CA ALA A 140 -7.73 -5.30 9.62
C ALA A 140 -8.53 -4.54 10.68
N LYS A 141 -9.70 -3.99 10.33
CA LYS A 141 -10.58 -3.28 11.26
C LYS A 141 -11.05 -4.17 12.40
N GLU A 142 -11.35 -5.44 12.13
CA GLU A 142 -11.76 -6.41 13.15
C GLU A 142 -10.63 -6.79 14.12
N ASN A 143 -9.38 -6.62 13.71
CA ASN A 143 -8.19 -7.03 14.47
C ASN A 143 -7.41 -5.84 15.05
N GLN A 144 -7.98 -4.64 15.06
CA GLN A 144 -7.36 -3.46 15.68
C GLN A 144 -7.45 -3.48 17.22
#